data_AF-A0A383C778-F1
#
_entry.id   AF-A0A383C778-F1
#
_cell.length_a   1.000
_cell.length_b   1.000
_cell.length_c   1.000
_cell.angle_alpha   90.00
_cell.angle_beta   90.00
_cell.angle_gamma   90.00
#
_symmetry.space_group_name_H-M   'P 1'
#
loop_
_entity.id
_entity.type
_entity.pdbx_description
1 polymer ?
#
loop_
_entity_poly.entity_id
_entity_poly.type
_entity_poly.pdbx_seq_one_letter_code
_entity_poly.pdbx_strand_id
1 'polypeptide(L)' 'MLKGGVIMDVTDAKQAKIAEDAGAVAVMALERIPADIRVDGGIARMSDPSMIKEIQDTVSIPVMAKCR' A
#
# COMPACT_ATOMS: atom_id res chain seq x y z
N MET A 1 10.30 -1.12 -14.45
CA MET A 1 11.16 -0.07 -13.88
C MET A 1 11.02 -0.05 -12.35
N LEU A 2 11.61 -1.03 -11.64
CA LEU A 2 11.54 -1.11 -10.17
C LEU A 2 12.92 -1.27 -9.50
N LYS A 3 13.94 -1.60 -10.29
CA LYS A 3 15.29 -1.89 -9.79
C LYS A 3 15.93 -0.60 -9.24
N GLY A 4 16.40 -0.66 -8.00
CA GLY A 4 17.06 0.46 -7.31
C GLY A 4 16.11 1.44 -6.61
N GLY A 5 14.80 1.16 -6.59
CA GLY A 5 13.81 1.96 -5.87
C GLY A 5 13.30 1.31 -4.59
N VAL A 6 12.49 2.06 -3.85
CA VAL A 6 11.80 1.59 -2.63
C VAL A 6 10.30 1.48 -2.90
N ILE A 7 9.69 0.39 -2.42
CA ILE A 7 8.24 0.18 -2.41
C ILE A 7 7.75 0.38 -0.98
N MET A 8 6.76 1.24 -0.78
CA MET A 8 6.26 1.59 0.55
C MET A 8 4.88 1.00 0.81
N ASP A 9 4.70 0.39 1.98
CA ASP A 9 3.41 -0.03 2.50
C ASP A 9 2.60 1.21 2.92
N VAL A 10 1.34 1.33 2.47
CA VAL A 10 0.45 2.48 2.75
C VAL A 10 -0.97 2.01 3.07
N THR A 11 -1.61 2.68 4.02
CA THR A 11 -2.95 2.31 4.52
C THR A 11 -4.07 3.23 4.07
N ASP A 12 -3.76 4.35 3.40
CA ASP A 12 -4.74 5.31 2.88
C ASP A 12 -4.17 6.13 1.71
N ALA A 13 -5.04 6.89 1.04
CA ALA A 13 -4.69 7.76 -0.08
C ALA A 13 -3.65 8.83 0.30
N LYS A 14 -3.69 9.36 1.53
CA LYS A 14 -2.77 10.39 1.99
C LYS A 14 -1.35 9.85 2.12
N GLN A 15 -1.19 8.66 2.70
CA GLN A 15 0.10 7.98 2.79
C GLN A 15 0.63 7.60 1.42
N ALA A 16 -0.24 7.15 0.50
CA ALA A 16 0.14 6.89 -0.89
C ALA A 16 0.76 8.12 -1.54
N LYS A 17 0.12 9.29 -1.36
CA LYS A 17 0.65 10.54 -1.90
C LYS A 17 1.99 10.95 -1.29
N ILE A 18 2.13 10.80 0.04
CA ILE A 18 3.40 11.06 0.74
C ILE A 18 4.50 10.14 0.23
N ALA A 19 4.20 8.86 -0.01
CA ALA A 19 5.18 7.90 -0.53
C ALA A 19 5.64 8.27 -1.95
N GLU A 20 4.71 8.67 -2.83
CA GLU A 20 5.03 9.17 -4.17
C GLU A 20 5.92 10.41 -4.11
N ASP A 21 5.55 11.40 -3.29
CA ASP A 21 6.30 12.65 -3.14
C ASP A 21 7.69 12.41 -2.52
N ALA A 22 7.85 11.36 -1.70
CA ALA A 22 9.12 10.92 -1.14
C ALA A 22 10.00 10.13 -2.13
N GLY A 23 9.52 9.89 -3.36
CA GLY A 23 10.28 9.19 -4.40
C GLY A 23 10.17 7.66 -4.36
N ALA A 24 9.11 7.12 -3.76
CA ALA A 24 8.82 5.69 -3.89
C ALA A 24 8.57 5.32 -5.36
N VAL A 25 9.08 4.16 -5.80
CA VAL A 25 8.89 3.69 -7.18
C VAL A 25 7.58 2.93 -7.37
N ALA A 26 6.94 2.54 -6.27
CA ALA A 26 5.63 1.91 -6.20
C ALA A 26 5.12 1.97 -4.75
N VAL A 27 3.82 1.73 -4.57
CA VAL A 27 3.20 1.55 -3.25
C VAL A 27 2.53 0.20 -3.12
N MET A 28 2.45 -0.32 -1.90
CA MET A 28 1.72 -1.52 -1.53
C MET A 28 0.52 -1.12 -0.68
N ALA A 29 -0.68 -1.33 -1.21
CA ALA A 29 -1.93 -1.01 -0.53
C ALA A 29 -2.37 -2.14 0.40
N LEU A 30 -2.59 -1.81 1.68
CA LEU A 30 -3.11 -2.73 2.68
C LEU A 30 -3.77 -1.98 3.84
N GLU A 31 -4.88 -2.49 4.35
CA GLU A 31 -5.65 -1.89 5.47
C GLU A 31 -4.85 -1.76 6.77
N ARG A 32 -3.88 -2.66 6.98
CA ARG A 32 -3.08 -2.73 8.20
C ARG A 32 -1.66 -3.14 7.86
N ILE A 33 -0.68 -2.48 8.46
CA ILE A 33 0.74 -2.82 8.26
C ILE A 33 1.09 -4.14 8.97
N PRO A 34 2.16 -4.85 8.57
CA PRO A 34 2.50 -6.16 9.12
C PRO A 34 2.74 -6.17 10.63
N ALA A 35 3.19 -5.04 11.20
CA ALA A 35 3.37 -4.90 12.65
C ALA A 35 2.02 -5.01 13.38
N ASP A 36 1.01 -4.28 12.91
CA ASP A 36 -0.33 -4.27 13.51
C ASP A 36 -1.02 -5.63 13.33
N ILE A 37 -0.89 -6.25 12.15
CA ILE A 37 -1.43 -7.60 11.91
C ILE A 37 -0.88 -8.63 12.91
N ARG A 38 0.40 -8.51 13.27
CA ARG A 38 1.03 -9.41 14.26
C ARG A 38 0.52 -9.16 15.68
N VAL A 39 0.23 -7.92 16.04
CA VAL A 39 -0.28 -7.53 17.36
C VAL A 39 -1.75 -7.91 17.51
N ASP A 40 -2.57 -7.61 16.51
CA ASP A 40 -4.01 -7.92 16.51
C ASP A 40 -4.28 -9.42 16.46
N GLY A 41 -3.43 -10.17 15.75
CA GLY A 41 -3.66 -11.57 15.44
C GLY A 41 -4.87 -11.80 14.51
N GLY A 42 -5.36 -13.03 14.47
CA GLY A 42 -6.52 -13.42 13.66
C GLY A 42 -6.21 -13.67 12.17
N ILE A 43 -7.25 -13.58 11.33
CA ILE A 43 -7.17 -13.91 9.90
C ILE A 43 -7.02 -12.61 9.09
N ALA A 44 -5.83 -12.39 8.52
CA ALA A 44 -5.61 -11.34 7.53
C ALA A 44 -6.04 -11.80 6.13
N ARG A 45 -6.76 -10.94 5.42
CA ARG A 45 -7.20 -11.15 4.03
C ARG A 45 -6.72 -10.00 3.14
N MET A 46 -7.06 -10.07 1.86
CA MET A 46 -6.94 -8.93 0.95
C MET A 46 -7.77 -7.76 1.47
N SER A 47 -7.26 -6.54 1.28
CA SER A 47 -7.96 -5.31 1.59
C SER A 47 -9.15 -5.05 0.67
N ASP A 48 -10.07 -4.22 1.13
CA ASP A 48 -11.25 -3.83 0.34
C ASP A 48 -10.83 -3.25 -1.03
N PRO A 49 -11.35 -3.78 -2.16
CA PRO A 49 -11.05 -3.25 -3.48
C PRO A 49 -11.33 -1.76 -3.67
N SER A 50 -12.28 -1.19 -2.93
CA SER A 50 -12.60 0.24 -2.97
C SER A 50 -11.44 1.09 -2.44
N MET A 51 -10.84 0.70 -1.31
CA MET A 51 -9.64 1.34 -0.76
C MET A 51 -8.46 1.25 -1.74
N ILE A 52 -8.26 0.07 -2.36
CA ILE A 52 -7.17 -0.11 -3.34
C ILE A 52 -7.37 0.81 -4.55
N LYS A 53 -8.61 0.96 -5.03
CA LYS A 53 -8.94 1.89 -6.13
C LYS A 53 -8.71 3.35 -5.73
N GLU A 54 -9.09 3.74 -4.53
CA GLU A 54 -8.84 5.09 -4.03
C GLU A 54 -7.33 5.43 -4.02
N ILE A 55 -6.49 4.48 -3.61
CA ILE A 55 -5.04 4.64 -3.67
C ILE A 55 -4.55 4.72 -5.13
N GLN A 56 -5.05 3.86 -6.02
CA GLN A 56 -4.74 3.90 -7.45
C GLN A 56 -5.09 5.23 -8.10
N ASP A 57 -6.24 5.81 -7.77
CA ASP A 57 -6.69 7.08 -8.34
C ASP A 57 -5.89 8.29 -7.80
N THR A 58 -5.22 8.12 -6.66
CA THR A 58 -4.49 9.21 -5.97
C THR A 58 -3.06 9.39 -6.47
N VAL A 59 -2.40 8.33 -6.95
CA VAL A 59 -0.98 8.35 -7.33
C VAL A 59 -0.76 7.92 -8.78
N SER A 60 0.35 8.36 -9.37
CA SER A 60 0.76 8.01 -10.73
C SER A 60 1.74 6.83 -10.81
N ILE A 61 2.32 6.44 -9.66
CA ILE A 61 3.22 5.29 -9.54
C ILE A 61 2.46 3.95 -9.43
N PRO A 62 3.07 2.82 -9.80
CA PRO A 62 2.45 1.51 -9.70
C PRO A 62 1.92 1.19 -8.28
N VAL A 63 0.70 0.65 -8.23
CA VAL A 63 0.07 0.16 -6.99
C VAL A 63 0.05 -1.36 -6.97
N MET A 64 0.56 -1.93 -5.89
CA MET A 64 0.52 -3.36 -5.58
C MET A 64 -0.49 -3.62 -4.46
N ALA A 65 -0.99 -4.85 -4.36
CA ALA A 65 -1.87 -5.27 -3.27
C ALA A 65 -1.55 -6.72 -2.87
N LYS A 66 -1.85 -7.08 -1.61
CA LYS A 66 -1.62 -8.42 -1.08
C LYS A 66 -2.87 -9.30 -1.23
N CYS A 67 -2.65 -10.54 -1.66
CA CYS A 67 -3.62 -11.63 -1.54
C CYS A 67 -3.09 -12.72 -0.58
N ARG A 68 -3.95 -13.65 -0.18
CA ARG A 68 -3.57 -14.79 0.69
C ARG A 68 -2.69 -15.79 -0.05
#